data_AF-A0A9J5XM51-F1
#
_entry.id   AF-A0A9J5XM51-F1
#
_cell.length_a   1.000
_cell.length_b   1.000
_cell.length_c   1.000
_cell.angle_alpha   90.00
_cell.angle_beta   90.00
_cell.angle_gamma   90.00
#
_symmetry.space_group_name_H-M   'P 1'
#
loop_
_entity.id
_entity.type
_entity.pdbx_description
1 polymer ?
#
loop_
_entity_poly.entity_id
_entity_poly.type
_entity_poly.pdbx_seq_one_letter_code
_entity_poly.pdbx_strand_id
1 'polypeptide(L)'
;MHYQINSQAKLAMDYDRSKEIKAFDDTKAGVKGLVDDGIVEIPRMFIRPIDELAEELIQVKSTLQVPVIDISGLEVEDAHKKIVDEIREASEK
;
A
#
# COMPACT_ATOMS: atom_id res chain seq x y z
N MET A 1 -21.60 -11.91 -39.01
CA MET A 1 -20.95 -12.59 -37.87
C MET A 1 -20.87 -11.59 -36.73
N HIS A 2 -21.80 -11.68 -35.79
CA HIS A 2 -21.89 -10.79 -34.62
C HIS A 2 -20.75 -11.14 -33.65
N TYR A 3 -19.87 -10.19 -33.35
CA TYR A 3 -18.89 -10.33 -32.28
C TYR A 3 -19.64 -10.31 -30.95
N GLN A 4 -19.71 -11.46 -30.29
CA GLN A 4 -20.11 -11.53 -28.89
C GLN A 4 -18.96 -10.94 -28.07
N ILE A 5 -19.16 -9.70 -27.61
CA ILE A 5 -18.25 -9.08 -26.64
C ILE A 5 -18.41 -9.87 -25.33
N ASN A 6 -17.33 -10.50 -24.87
CA ASN A 6 -17.28 -11.20 -23.59
C ASN A 6 -17.79 -10.29 -22.46
N SER A 7 -18.62 -10.82 -21.55
CA SER A 7 -19.23 -10.06 -20.43
C SER A 7 -18.19 -9.32 -19.57
N GLN A 8 -17.00 -9.90 -19.42
CA GLN A 8 -15.83 -9.31 -18.77
C GLN A 8 -15.33 -8.02 -19.48
N ALA A 9 -15.29 -8.03 -20.81
CA ALA A 9 -14.86 -6.89 -21.63
C ALA A 9 -15.92 -5.78 -21.67
N LYS A 10 -17.21 -6.14 -21.63
CA LYS A 10 -18.31 -5.17 -21.51
C LYS A 10 -18.28 -4.43 -20.17
N LEU A 11 -17.99 -5.15 -19.07
CA LEU A 11 -17.82 -4.56 -17.72
C LEU A 11 -16.57 -3.70 -17.59
N ALA A 12 -15.55 -3.88 -18.43
CA ALA A 12 -14.37 -3.03 -18.44
C ALA A 12 -14.62 -1.70 -19.19
N MET A 13 -15.47 -1.71 -20.22
CA MET A 13 -15.85 -0.49 -20.97
C MET A 13 -16.83 0.42 -20.22
N ASP A 14 -17.58 -0.12 -19.24
CA ASP A 14 -18.58 0.62 -18.44
C ASP A 14 -18.10 0.89 -16.99
N TYR A 15 -16.83 0.61 -16.69
CA TYR A 15 -16.27 0.83 -15.36
C TYR A 15 -15.88 2.30 -15.16
N ASP A 16 -16.66 3.01 -14.36
CA ASP A 16 -16.39 4.39 -13.94
C ASP A 16 -15.86 4.38 -12.49
N ARG A 17 -14.54 4.36 -12.36
CA ARG A 17 -13.84 4.35 -11.06
C ARG A 17 -14.26 5.52 -10.16
N SER A 18 -14.56 6.69 -10.73
CA SER A 18 -14.93 7.87 -9.95
C SER A 18 -16.29 7.70 -9.27
N LYS A 19 -17.24 7.03 -9.94
CA LYS A 19 -18.55 6.72 -9.36
C LYS A 19 -18.43 5.71 -8.21
N GLU A 20 -17.60 4.68 -8.37
CA GLU A 20 -17.40 3.66 -7.33
C GLU A 20 -16.75 4.28 -6.09
N ILE A 21 -15.71 5.10 -6.25
CA ILE A 21 -15.06 5.82 -5.14
C ILE A 21 -16.05 6.71 -4.43
N LYS A 22 -16.86 7.47 -5.17
CA LYS A 22 -17.87 8.34 -4.57
C LYS A 22 -18.89 7.53 -3.77
N ALA A 23 -19.42 6.44 -4.34
CA ALA A 23 -20.39 5.59 -3.66
C ALA A 23 -19.82 5.00 -2.36
N PHE A 24 -18.56 4.57 -2.39
CA PHE A 24 -17.85 4.11 -1.20
C PHE A 24 -17.65 5.22 -0.16
N ASP A 25 -17.15 6.38 -0.56
CA ASP A 25 -16.92 7.51 0.33
C ASP A 25 -18.22 8.03 0.94
N ASP A 26 -19.33 7.96 0.22
CA ASP A 26 -20.66 8.35 0.70
C ASP A 26 -21.18 7.40 1.80
N THR A 27 -20.72 6.14 1.86
CA THR A 27 -21.04 5.23 2.99
C THR A 27 -20.47 5.72 4.33
N LYS A 28 -19.37 6.48 4.28
CA LYS A 28 -18.58 6.91 5.45
C LYS A 28 -18.13 5.77 6.38
N ALA A 29 -18.23 4.51 5.94
CA ALA A 29 -17.88 3.35 6.74
C ALA A 29 -16.38 3.03 6.74
N GLY A 30 -15.65 3.55 5.76
CA GLY A 30 -14.23 3.24 5.54
C GLY A 30 -14.01 1.77 5.15
N VAL A 31 -12.74 1.37 5.03
CA VAL A 31 -12.39 0.00 4.60
C VAL A 31 -12.77 -1.07 5.61
N LYS A 32 -12.95 -0.73 6.89
CA LYS A 32 -13.49 -1.65 7.89
C LYS A 32 -14.94 -2.04 7.57
N GLY A 33 -15.75 -1.11 7.07
CA GLY A 33 -17.13 -1.37 6.66
C GLY A 33 -17.23 -2.48 5.62
N LEU A 34 -16.27 -2.56 4.69
CA LEU A 34 -16.21 -3.64 3.70
C LEU A 34 -16.08 -5.02 4.36
N VAL A 35 -15.25 -5.12 5.40
CA VAL A 35 -15.04 -6.38 6.14
C VAL A 35 -16.27 -6.72 6.97
N ASP A 36 -16.83 -5.73 7.67
CA ASP A 36 -18.01 -5.90 8.51
C ASP A 36 -19.25 -6.30 7.66
N ASP A 37 -19.35 -5.81 6.42
CA ASP A 37 -20.40 -6.16 5.44
C ASP A 37 -20.21 -7.55 4.80
N GLY A 38 -19.07 -8.21 5.05
CA GLY A 38 -18.81 -9.58 4.59
C GLY A 38 -18.66 -9.71 3.07
N ILE A 39 -18.09 -8.71 2.40
CA ILE A 39 -17.86 -8.77 0.96
C ILE A 39 -16.99 -9.97 0.58
N VAL A 40 -17.33 -10.64 -0.53
CA VAL A 40 -16.59 -11.80 -1.04
C VAL A 40 -15.62 -11.45 -2.17
N GLU A 41 -15.80 -10.29 -2.80
CA GLU A 41 -14.96 -9.79 -3.88
C GLU A 41 -14.48 -8.37 -3.55
N ILE A 42 -13.19 -8.11 -3.83
CA ILE A 42 -12.58 -6.79 -3.61
C ILE A 42 -13.11 -5.82 -4.68
N PRO A 43 -13.67 -4.64 -4.30
CA PRO A 43 -14.10 -3.63 -5.25
C PRO A 43 -12.95 -3.18 -6.15
N ARG A 44 -13.24 -2.94 -7.43
CA ARG A 44 -12.19 -2.72 -8.45
C ARG A 44 -11.36 -1.48 -8.15
N MET A 45 -11.92 -0.47 -7.50
CA MET A 45 -11.20 0.74 -7.07
C MET A 45 -10.00 0.48 -6.14
N PHE A 46 -9.96 -0.64 -5.42
CA PHE A 46 -8.86 -1.05 -4.55
C PHE A 46 -7.81 -1.92 -5.24
N ILE A 47 -8.07 -2.36 -6.47
CA ILE A 47 -7.12 -3.17 -7.24
C ILE A 47 -6.09 -2.22 -7.87
N ARG A 48 -4.82 -2.39 -7.49
CA ARG A 48 -3.73 -1.63 -8.09
C ARG A 48 -3.55 -1.96 -9.58
N PRO A 49 -3.08 -1.00 -10.39
CA PRO A 49 -2.68 -1.26 -11.78
C PRO A 49 -1.66 -2.41 -11.90
N ILE A 50 -1.69 -3.11 -13.04
CA ILE A 50 -0.86 -4.31 -13.26
C ILE A 50 0.63 -3.98 -13.29
N ASP A 51 0.98 -2.80 -13.78
CA ASP A 51 2.33 -2.24 -13.79
C ASP A 51 2.89 -2.10 -12.37
N GLU A 52 2.12 -1.57 -11.42
CA GLU A 52 2.53 -1.49 -10.00
C GLU A 52 2.64 -2.88 -9.34
N LEU A 53 1.74 -3.81 -9.70
CA LEU A 53 1.77 -5.18 -9.18
C LEU A 53 3.00 -5.96 -9.70
N ALA A 54 3.43 -5.68 -10.93
CA ALA A 54 4.60 -6.33 -11.52
C ALA A 54 5.90 -5.94 -10.80
N GLU A 55 6.03 -4.69 -10.34
CA GLU A 55 7.19 -4.24 -9.56
C GLU A 55 7.32 -5.01 -8.24
N GLU A 56 6.21 -5.30 -7.57
CA GLU A 56 6.20 -6.06 -6.31
C GLU A 56 6.57 -7.53 -6.51
N LEU A 57 6.13 -8.15 -7.61
CA LEU A 57 6.50 -9.53 -7.95
C LEU A 57 7.98 -9.69 -8.31
N ILE A 58 8.62 -8.60 -8.75
CA ILE A 58 10.06 -8.55 -9.10
C ILE A 58 10.91 -8.15 -7.87
N GLN A 59 10.30 -7.80 -6.72
CA GLN A 59 11.06 -7.50 -5.51
C GLN A 59 11.88 -8.71 -5.07
N VAL A 60 13.15 -8.68 -5.47
CA VAL A 60 14.23 -9.40 -4.79
C VAL A 60 14.17 -8.92 -3.35
N LYS A 61 13.92 -9.83 -2.41
CA LYS A 61 13.98 -9.52 -0.98
C LYS A 61 15.30 -8.81 -0.71
N SER A 62 15.21 -7.50 -0.52
CA SER A 62 16.36 -6.71 -0.17
C SER A 62 16.84 -7.15 1.21
N THR A 63 18.14 -7.33 1.39
CA THR A 63 18.73 -7.53 2.72
C THR A 63 18.81 -6.23 3.50
N LEU A 64 18.40 -5.10 2.92
CA LEU A 64 18.29 -3.82 3.60
C LEU A 64 17.29 -3.95 4.76
N GLN A 65 17.76 -3.61 5.95
CA GLN A 65 16.95 -3.56 7.16
C GLN A 65 16.81 -2.11 7.60
N VAL A 66 15.61 -1.74 8.06
CA VAL A 66 15.41 -0.44 8.71
C VAL A 66 16.21 -0.47 10.02
N PRO A 67 17.13 0.49 10.25
CA PRO A 67 17.93 0.51 11.46
C PRO A 67 17.06 0.81 12.68
N VAL A 68 17.36 0.13 13.79
CA VAL A 68 16.75 0.37 15.11
C VAL A 68 17.82 0.97 16.01
N ILE A 69 17.56 2.16 16.53
CA ILE A 69 18.50 2.91 17.36
C ILE A 69 17.90 3.04 18.75
N ASP A 70 18.63 2.56 19.76
CA ASP A 70 18.26 2.77 21.16
C ASP A 70 18.73 4.15 21.61
N ILE A 71 17.78 5.01 21.95
CA ILE A 71 18.04 6.37 22.42
C ILE A 71 18.18 6.45 23.95
N SER A 72 18.30 5.32 24.63
CA SER A 72 18.58 5.31 26.07
C SER A 72 19.97 5.91 26.36
N GLY A 73 20.06 6.75 27.40
CA GLY A 73 21.35 7.35 27.80
C GLY A 73 21.71 8.68 27.13
N LEU A 74 20.76 9.41 26.54
CA LEU A 74 20.99 10.78 26.05
C LEU A 74 21.55 11.74 27.12
N GLU A 75 21.29 11.48 28.40
CA GLU A 75 21.81 12.27 29.52
C GLU A 75 23.31 12.02 29.80
N VAL A 76 23.90 10.98 29.21
CA VAL A 76 25.32 10.64 29.33
C VAL A 76 26.03 11.06 28.05
N GLU A 77 26.94 12.04 28.13
CA GLU A 77 27.58 12.63 26.94
C GLU A 77 28.21 11.60 25.99
N ASP A 78 28.85 10.56 26.53
CA ASP A 78 29.48 9.51 25.73
C ASP A 78 28.47 8.59 25.03
N ALA A 79 27.31 8.35 25.65
CA ALA A 79 26.24 7.58 25.02
C ALA A 79 25.49 8.44 23.98
N HIS A 80 25.27 9.72 24.26
CA HIS A 80 24.67 10.65 23.32
C HIS A 80 25.46 10.76 22.01
N LYS A 81 26.80 10.85 22.06
CA LYS A 81 27.64 10.86 20.86
C LYS A 81 27.48 9.60 20.02
N LYS A 82 27.47 8.41 20.65
CA LYS A 82 27.25 7.13 19.96
C LYS A 82 25.90 7.07 19.26
N ILE A 83 24.84 7.53 19.94
CA ILE A 83 23.49 7.60 19.36
C ILE A 83 23.47 8.51 18.13
N VAL A 84 24.10 9.69 18.20
CA VAL A 84 24.20 10.62 17.07
C VAL A 84 24.96 9.99 15.90
N ASP A 85 26.05 9.27 16.17
CA ASP A 85 26.81 8.56 15.14
C ASP A 85 26.00 7.43 14.47
N GLU A 86 25.24 6.67 15.25
CA GLU A 86 24.32 5.64 14.73
C GLU A 86 23.22 6.26 13.85
N ILE A 87 22.63 7.39 14.25
CA ILE A 87 21.64 8.13 13.45
C ILE A 87 22.25 8.61 12.13
N ARG A 88 23.48 9.15 12.19
CA ARG A 88 24.20 9.61 11.01
C ARG A 88 24.44 8.46 10.04
N GLU A 89 24.96 7.33 10.52
CA GLU A 89 25.20 6.15 9.69
C GLU A 89 23.91 5.59 9.09
N ALA A 90 22.84 5.53 9.88
CA ALA A 90 21.52 5.09 9.45
C ALA A 90 20.91 5.95 8.34
N SER A 91 21.20 7.26 8.34
CA SER A 91 20.65 8.23 7.37
C SER A 91 21.44 8.30 6.06
N GLU A 92 22.65 7.71 6.02
CA GLU A 92 23.51 7.67 4.83
C GLU A 92 23.25 6.44 3.95
N LYS A 93 22.50 5.44 4.44
CA LYS A 93 22.17 4.19 3.74
C LYS A 93 20.77 4.24 3.13
#